data_AF-A0A3S0DSQ2-F1
#
_entry.id   AF-A0A3S0DSQ2-F1
#
_cell.length_a   1.000
_cell.length_b   1.000
_cell.length_c   1.000
_cell.angle_alpha   90.00
_cell.angle_beta   90.00
_cell.angle_gamma   90.00
#
_symmetry.space_group_name_H-M   'P 1'
#
loop_
_entity.id
_entity.type
_entity.pdbx_description
1 polymer ?
#
loop_
_entity_poly.entity_id
_entity_poly.type
_entity_poly.pdbx_seq_one_letter_code
_entity_poly.pdbx_strand_id
1 'polypeptide(L)'
;MARRLIILPLLYLLARPALGLPAEQPPIPMADYLTFLGRIAPAAEQGARDYLAAFARRCGRELGSDELRRALAQGDGDPVLMGLIRASYQEDTVARMHWVAQIGCPTSGRQ
;
A
#
# COMPACT_ATOMS: atom_id res chain seq x y z
N MET A 1 -24.85 -50.04 33.35
CA MET A 1 -24.54 -50.74 32.07
C MET A 1 -24.87 -49.75 30.95
N ALA A 2 -24.14 -49.49 29.87
CA ALA A 2 -22.85 -49.89 29.32
C ALA A 2 -22.54 -48.81 28.22
N ARG A 3 -21.34 -48.21 28.16
CA ARG A 3 -20.19 -48.60 27.32
C ARG A 3 -20.14 -47.90 25.94
N ARG A 4 -19.24 -46.91 25.87
CA ARG A 4 -18.33 -46.44 24.79
C ARG A 4 -18.53 -46.95 23.35
N LEU A 5 -18.32 -46.04 22.38
CA LEU A 5 -17.46 -46.14 21.15
C LEU A 5 -17.57 -44.79 20.39
N ILE A 6 -16.58 -43.88 20.43
CA ILE A 6 -15.39 -43.79 19.55
C ILE A 6 -15.75 -44.05 18.08
N ILE A 7 -15.62 -43.05 17.22
CA ILE A 7 -14.82 -43.07 15.97
C ILE A 7 -14.71 -41.63 15.45
N LEU A 8 -13.45 -41.18 15.38
CA LEU A 8 -13.01 -39.97 14.72
C LEU A 8 -13.40 -40.00 13.23
N PRO A 9 -13.87 -38.90 12.61
CA PRO A 9 -13.56 -38.67 11.21
C PRO A 9 -12.14 -38.06 11.14
N LEU A 10 -11.14 -38.86 11.51
CA LEU A 10 -9.71 -38.66 11.23
C LEU A 10 -9.44 -38.96 9.74
N LEU A 11 -10.30 -38.48 8.85
CA LEU A 11 -10.20 -38.77 7.42
C LEU A 11 -10.46 -37.57 6.52
N TYR A 12 -10.49 -36.36 7.09
CA TYR A 12 -10.51 -35.13 6.31
C TYR A 12 -9.11 -34.51 6.13
N LEU A 13 -8.04 -35.33 6.21
CA LEU A 13 -6.67 -34.82 6.26
C LEU A 13 -5.64 -35.56 5.40
N LEU A 14 -6.03 -36.19 4.29
CA LEU A 14 -5.06 -36.93 3.45
C LEU A 14 -5.08 -36.60 1.96
N ALA A 15 -5.59 -35.42 1.59
CA ALA A 15 -5.42 -34.91 0.23
C ALA A 15 -5.31 -33.38 0.22
N ARG A 16 -4.26 -32.84 0.85
CA ARG A 16 -3.78 -31.48 0.54
C ARG A 16 -2.54 -31.59 -0.35
N PRO A 17 -2.68 -31.64 -1.69
CA PRO A 17 -1.52 -31.60 -2.57
C PRO A 17 -0.81 -30.25 -2.46
N ALA A 18 0.52 -30.37 -2.27
CA ALA A 18 1.56 -29.36 -2.32
C ALA A 18 1.37 -28.11 -1.45
N LEU A 19 2.28 -27.95 -0.48
CA LEU A 19 2.72 -26.62 -0.06
C LEU A 19 3.21 -25.87 -1.30
N GLY A 20 2.32 -25.17 -2.00
CA GLY A 20 2.70 -23.93 -2.61
C GLY A 20 2.99 -22.99 -1.45
N LEU A 21 4.26 -22.60 -1.27
CA LEU A 21 4.52 -21.33 -0.62
C LEU A 21 3.60 -20.31 -1.30
N PRO A 22 2.87 -19.45 -0.56
CA PRO A 22 2.12 -18.39 -1.22
C PRO A 22 3.13 -17.67 -2.10
N ALA A 23 2.95 -17.80 -3.42
CA ALA A 23 3.74 -17.02 -4.36
C ALA A 23 3.43 -15.58 -3.98
N GLU A 24 4.45 -14.85 -3.52
CA GLU A 24 4.34 -13.42 -3.24
C GLU A 24 3.71 -12.81 -4.49
N GLN A 25 2.47 -12.35 -4.38
CA GLN A 25 1.78 -11.81 -5.54
C GLN A 25 2.63 -10.63 -6.03
N PRO A 26 2.99 -10.60 -7.32
CA PRO A 26 3.81 -9.51 -7.82
C PRO A 26 3.09 -8.19 -7.53
N PRO A 27 3.82 -7.16 -7.09
CA PRO A 27 3.20 -5.89 -6.77
C PRO A 27 2.49 -5.33 -8.00
N ILE A 28 1.29 -4.81 -7.80
CA ILE A 28 0.53 -4.14 -8.86
C ILE A 28 1.41 -3.04 -9.47
N PRO A 29 1.54 -2.94 -10.80
CA PRO A 29 2.33 -1.89 -11.43
C PRO A 29 1.87 -0.50 -10.97
N MET A 30 2.83 0.42 -10.78
CA MET A 30 2.52 1.77 -10.27
C MET A 30 1.49 2.49 -11.14
N ALA A 31 1.59 2.37 -12.46
CA ALA A 31 0.65 2.99 -13.39
C ALA A 31 -0.79 2.48 -13.21
N ASP A 32 -0.96 1.18 -12.98
CA ASP A 32 -2.28 0.58 -12.75
C ASP A 32 -2.86 1.04 -11.41
N TYR A 33 -2.01 1.14 -10.39
CA TYR A 33 -2.41 1.61 -9.08
C TYR A 33 -2.84 3.10 -9.11
N LEU A 34 -2.09 3.96 -9.80
CA LEU A 34 -2.46 5.37 -9.99
C LEU A 34 -3.77 5.51 -10.78
N THR A 35 -3.94 4.72 -11.84
CA THR A 35 -5.19 4.68 -12.63
C THR A 35 -6.39 4.27 -11.75
N PHE A 36 -6.19 3.32 -10.84
CA PHE A 36 -7.20 2.94 -9.87
C PHE A 36 -7.54 4.07 -8.90
N LEU A 37 -6.53 4.78 -8.37
CA LEU A 37 -6.76 5.94 -7.51
C LEU A 37 -7.57 7.03 -8.23
N GLY A 38 -7.25 7.32 -9.50
CA GLY A 38 -7.95 8.34 -10.29
C GLY A 38 -9.43 8.06 -10.47
N ARG A 39 -9.80 6.78 -10.62
CA ARG A 39 -11.21 6.36 -10.69
C ARG A 39 -11.96 6.56 -9.38
N ILE A 40 -11.28 6.48 -8.24
CA ILE A 40 -11.88 6.72 -6.92
C ILE A 40 -11.95 8.22 -6.65
N ALA A 41 -10.84 8.91 -6.82
CA ALA A 41 -10.69 10.33 -6.59
C ALA A 41 -9.54 10.87 -7.45
N PRO A 42 -9.80 11.75 -8.44
CA PRO A 42 -8.75 12.36 -9.25
C PRO A 42 -7.68 13.08 -8.42
N ALA A 43 -8.09 13.70 -7.31
CA ALA A 43 -7.17 14.34 -6.37
C ALA A 43 -6.21 13.36 -5.69
N ALA A 44 -6.64 12.11 -5.44
CA ALA A 44 -5.79 11.08 -4.86
C ALA A 44 -4.69 10.65 -5.82
N GLU A 45 -5.02 10.46 -7.10
CA GLU A 45 -4.03 10.19 -8.14
C GLU A 45 -3.02 11.34 -8.27
N GLN A 46 -3.51 12.58 -8.36
CA GLN A 46 -2.64 13.74 -8.51
C GLN A 46 -1.71 13.92 -7.30
N GLY A 47 -2.24 13.85 -6.07
CA GLY A 47 -1.44 13.95 -4.85
C GLY A 47 -0.41 12.83 -4.73
N ALA A 48 -0.75 11.60 -5.14
CA ALA A 48 0.19 10.48 -5.18
C ALA A 48 1.29 10.70 -6.22
N ARG A 49 0.98 11.22 -7.41
CA ARG A 49 2.00 11.56 -8.43
C ARG A 49 2.97 12.62 -7.92
N ASP A 50 2.48 13.63 -7.23
CA ASP A 50 3.32 14.68 -6.63
C ASP A 50 4.24 14.11 -5.53
N TYR A 51 3.70 13.22 -4.68
CA TYR A 51 4.47 12.53 -3.65
C TYR A 51 5.59 11.67 -4.25
N LEU A 52 5.28 10.84 -5.26
CA LEU A 52 6.25 9.98 -5.95
C LEU A 52 7.38 10.79 -6.61
N ALA A 53 7.02 11.86 -7.32
CA ALA A 53 8.00 12.72 -7.99
C ALA A 53 8.91 13.44 -6.99
N ALA A 54 8.35 13.95 -5.89
CA ALA A 54 9.12 14.59 -4.85
C ALA A 54 10.02 13.60 -4.09
N PHE A 55 9.51 12.41 -3.80
CA PHE A 55 10.26 11.31 -3.19
C PHE A 55 11.46 10.90 -4.06
N ALA A 56 11.24 10.65 -5.35
CA ALA A 56 12.31 10.26 -6.27
C ALA A 56 13.43 11.29 -6.33
N ARG A 57 13.06 12.59 -6.40
CA ARG A 57 14.04 13.68 -6.40
C ARG A 57 14.82 13.80 -5.10
N ARG A 58 14.18 13.61 -3.94
CA ARG A 58 14.80 13.84 -2.63
C ARG A 58 15.57 12.63 -2.11
N CYS A 59 15.08 11.43 -2.39
CA CYS A 59 15.60 10.18 -1.84
C CYS A 59 16.44 9.37 -2.83
N GLY A 60 16.53 9.83 -4.09
CA GLY A 60 17.39 9.21 -5.11
C GLY A 60 16.96 7.81 -5.54
N ARG A 61 15.72 7.41 -5.24
CA ARG A 61 15.13 6.14 -5.66
C ARG A 61 13.63 6.28 -5.90
N GLU A 62 13.08 5.42 -6.73
CA GLU A 62 11.64 5.32 -6.88
C GLU A 62 11.00 4.63 -5.66
N LEU A 63 9.78 5.07 -5.33
CA LEU A 63 8.94 4.44 -4.31
C LEU A 63 8.12 3.33 -4.98
N GLY A 64 8.12 2.13 -4.40
CA GLY A 64 7.32 1.01 -4.91
C GLY A 64 5.81 1.22 -4.72
N SER A 65 4.98 0.52 -5.50
CA SER A 65 3.52 0.58 -5.36
C SER A 65 3.03 0.03 -4.00
N ASP A 66 3.74 -0.95 -3.43
CA ASP A 66 3.45 -1.42 -2.07
C ASP A 66 3.77 -0.40 -0.99
N GLU A 67 4.87 0.33 -1.16
CA GLU A 67 5.25 1.40 -0.25
C GLU A 67 4.24 2.55 -0.32
N LEU A 68 3.79 2.93 -1.52
CA LEU A 68 2.74 3.93 -1.69
C LEU A 68 1.41 3.48 -1.06
N ARG A 69 1.03 2.21 -1.28
CA ARG A 69 -0.19 1.66 -0.69
C ARG A 69 -0.14 1.66 0.83
N ARG A 70 1.02 1.30 1.42
CA ARG A 70 1.23 1.42 2.86
C ARG A 70 1.16 2.87 3.32
N ALA A 71 1.82 3.79 2.62
CA ALA A 71 1.75 5.21 2.92
C ALA A 71 0.29 5.74 2.85
N LEU A 72 -0.57 5.21 1.99
CA LEU A 72 -1.99 5.60 1.95
C LEU A 72 -2.83 4.96 3.06
N ALA A 73 -2.58 3.69 3.38
CA ALA A 73 -3.51 2.87 4.17
C ALA A 73 -3.07 2.63 5.62
N GLN A 74 -1.82 2.93 5.98
CA GLN A 74 -1.32 2.70 7.33
C GLN A 74 -1.79 3.80 8.28
N GLY A 75 -2.60 3.43 9.27
CA GLY A 75 -3.21 4.40 10.19
C GLY A 75 -4.11 5.38 9.42
N ASP A 76 -3.87 6.67 9.61
CA ASP A 76 -4.56 7.74 8.88
C ASP A 76 -3.89 8.09 7.54
N GLY A 77 -2.86 7.32 7.14
CA GLY A 77 -1.99 7.59 6.01
C GLY A 77 -0.77 8.45 6.40
N ASP A 78 0.19 8.52 5.48
CA ASP A 78 1.35 9.40 5.57
C ASP A 78 0.86 10.85 5.52
N PRO A 79 1.20 11.69 6.51
CA PRO A 79 0.63 13.03 6.62
C PRO A 79 1.02 13.93 5.45
N VAL A 80 2.19 13.73 4.84
CA VAL A 80 2.63 14.51 3.68
C VAL A 80 1.82 14.10 2.46
N LEU A 81 1.62 12.79 2.24
CA LEU A 81 0.79 12.28 1.16
C LEU A 81 -0.67 12.74 1.30
N MET A 82 -1.25 12.63 2.49
CA MET A 82 -2.62 13.09 2.75
C MET A 82 -2.75 14.61 2.59
N GLY A 83 -1.72 15.36 2.96
CA GLY A 83 -1.61 16.80 2.71
C GLY A 83 -1.61 17.14 1.22
N LEU A 84 -0.85 16.40 0.41
CA LEU A 84 -0.83 16.57 -1.05
C LEU A 84 -2.18 16.26 -1.68
N ILE A 85 -2.83 15.16 -1.31
CA ILE A 85 -4.16 14.79 -1.82
C ILE A 85 -5.17 15.90 -1.52
N ARG A 86 -5.15 16.46 -0.30
CA ARG A 86 -6.00 17.58 0.07
C ARG A 86 -5.70 18.83 -0.75
N ALA A 87 -4.42 19.18 -0.91
CA ALA A 87 -4.02 20.33 -1.70
C ALA A 87 -4.42 20.17 -3.18
N SER A 88 -4.32 18.96 -3.74
CA SER A 88 -4.80 18.63 -5.08
C SER A 88 -6.32 18.77 -5.20
N TYR A 89 -7.08 18.33 -4.18
CA TYR A 89 -8.54 18.48 -4.15
C TYR A 89 -8.99 19.95 -4.10
N GLN A 90 -8.22 20.79 -3.39
CA GLN A 90 -8.51 22.22 -3.21
C GLN A 90 -7.90 23.10 -4.30
N GLU A 91 -7.14 22.52 -5.23
CA GLU A 91 -6.34 23.24 -6.23
C GLU A 91 -5.36 24.27 -5.60
N ASP A 92 -4.94 24.01 -4.35
CA ASP A 92 -4.05 24.90 -3.59
C ASP A 92 -2.59 24.62 -3.95
N THR A 93 -2.07 25.46 -4.85
CA THR A 93 -0.68 25.35 -5.32
C THR A 93 0.35 25.68 -4.24
N VAL A 94 0.02 26.57 -3.29
CA VAL A 94 0.93 26.98 -2.21
C VAL A 94 1.05 25.86 -1.19
N ALA A 95 -0.08 25.28 -0.76
CA ALA A 95 -0.09 24.12 0.11
C ALA A 95 0.60 22.92 -0.54
N ARG A 96 0.39 22.70 -1.85
CA ARG A 96 1.08 21.63 -2.59
C ARG A 96 2.60 21.77 -2.51
N MET A 97 3.13 22.98 -2.73
CA MET A 97 4.58 23.24 -2.61
C MET A 97 5.09 23.02 -1.18
N HIS A 98 4.32 23.44 -0.17
CA HIS A 98 4.66 23.24 1.23
C HIS A 98 4.78 21.75 1.60
N TRP A 99 3.87 20.90 1.12
CA TRP A 99 3.94 19.45 1.36
C TRP A 99 5.08 18.78 0.60
N VAL A 100 5.33 19.16 -0.67
CA VAL A 100 6.49 18.66 -1.43
C VAL A 100 7.80 18.91 -0.68
N ALA A 101 7.96 20.07 -0.03
CA ALA A 101 9.14 20.40 0.75
C ALA A 101 9.30 19.59 2.04
N GLN A 102 8.26 18.89 2.50
CA GLN A 102 8.26 18.10 3.74
C GLN A 102 8.54 16.61 3.52
N ILE A 103 8.64 16.16 2.27
CA ILE A 103 8.91 14.74 1.95
C ILE A 103 10.15 14.24 2.70
N GLY A 104 10.00 13.16 3.45
CA GLY A 104 11.10 12.49 4.15
C GLY A 104 11.62 11.27 3.39
N CYS A 105 12.88 10.91 3.63
CA CYS A 105 13.41 9.64 3.15
C CYS A 105 13.37 8.61 4.28
N PRO A 106 12.87 7.40 4.05
CA PRO A 106 12.90 6.36 5.05
C PRO A 106 14.36 6.04 5.37
N THR A 107 14.73 6.10 6.65
CA THR A 107 16.00 5.56 7.11
C THR A 107 16.02 4.06 6.80
N SER A 108 16.99 3.64 5.98
CA SER A 108 17.20 2.24 5.64
C SER A 108 17.54 1.43 6.91
N GLY A 109 16.53 0.86 7.57
CA GLY A 109 16.74 0.03 8.75
C GLY A 109 15.46 -0.24 9.52
N ARG A 110 14.89 -1.43 9.31
CA ARG A 110 13.72 -2.02 9.99
C ARG A 110 12.38 -1.32 9.74
N GLN A 111 11.65 -1.87 8.78
CA GLN A 111 10.20 -2.03 8.87
C GLN A 111 9.90 -3.52 8.73
#